data_AF-A0A8S0X7Z6-F1
#
_entry.id   AF-A0A8S0X7Z6-F1
#
_cell.length_a   1.000
_cell.length_b   1.000
_cell.length_c   1.000
_cell.angle_alpha   90.00
_cell.angle_beta   90.00
_cell.angle_gamma   90.00
#
_symmetry.space_group_name_H-M   'P 1'
#
loop_
_entity.id
_entity.type
_entity.pdbx_description
1 polymer ?
#
loop_
_entity_poly.entity_id
_entity_poly.type
_entity_poly.pdbx_seq_one_letter_code
_entity_poly.pdbx_strand_id
1 'polypeptide(L)'
;MSSRSDTPQIQQEPSTVKRDSFQLYDLRVEVICPPGERIMCGAKPGDHFILQGEMLYLPPNQGISIYSLASVLPLLAAKQRPTAPNDWMTTDAEIACPDPHCKSRLKIIRTGLRTFSHAETTVVPLPSGS
;
A
#
# COMPACT_ATOMS: atom_id res chain seq x y z
N MET A 1 -6.84 23.40 54.76
CA MET A 1 -6.08 22.13 54.62
C MET A 1 -6.73 21.36 53.49
N SER A 2 -6.02 21.24 52.36
CA SER A 2 -6.55 20.85 51.05
C SER A 2 -7.18 19.46 51.00
N SER A 3 -8.44 19.43 50.56
CA SER A 3 -9.12 18.26 50.02
C SER A 3 -8.44 17.84 48.72
N ARG A 4 -7.79 16.66 48.71
CA ARG A 4 -7.23 16.05 47.51
C ARG A 4 -8.38 15.46 46.68
N SER A 5 -8.65 16.07 45.54
CA SER A 5 -9.49 15.52 44.49
C SER A 5 -8.70 14.41 43.78
N ASP A 6 -9.13 13.16 43.98
CA ASP A 6 -8.64 12.00 43.22
C ASP A 6 -9.16 12.09 41.79
N THR A 7 -8.28 12.52 40.88
CA THR A 7 -8.49 12.41 39.44
C THR A 7 -8.21 10.95 39.04
N PRO A 8 -9.16 10.21 38.45
CA PRO A 8 -8.89 8.87 37.97
C PRO A 8 -7.88 8.93 36.82
N GLN A 9 -6.74 8.28 36.99
CA GLN A 9 -5.75 8.07 35.94
C GLN A 9 -6.35 7.13 34.88
N ILE A 10 -6.53 7.65 33.67
CA ILE A 10 -6.86 6.84 32.49
C ILE A 10 -5.60 6.02 32.17
N GLN A 11 -5.57 4.78 32.63
CA GLN A 11 -4.60 3.79 32.16
C GLN A 11 -5.01 3.39 30.74
N GLN A 12 -4.28 3.88 29.74
CA GLN A 12 -4.36 3.31 28.40
C GLN A 12 -3.79 1.90 28.46
N GLU A 13 -4.68 0.90 28.38
CA GLU A 13 -4.28 -0.50 28.23
C GLU A 13 -3.48 -0.67 26.93
N PRO A 14 -2.39 -1.46 26.95
CA PRO A 14 -1.66 -1.77 25.72
C PRO A 14 -2.61 -2.50 24.78
N SER A 15 -2.79 -1.96 23.56
CA SER A 15 -3.63 -2.57 22.53
C SER A 15 -3.21 -4.03 22.33
N THR A 16 -4.03 -4.97 22.81
CA THR A 16 -3.82 -6.40 22.64
C THR A 16 -3.93 -6.71 21.16
N VAL A 17 -2.78 -6.87 20.51
CA VAL A 17 -2.70 -7.37 19.14
C VAL A 17 -3.43 -8.72 19.13
N LYS A 18 -4.58 -8.80 18.46
CA LYS A 18 -5.36 -10.05 18.38
C LYS A 18 -4.47 -11.15 17.81
N ARG A 19 -4.60 -12.38 18.33
CA ARG A 19 -3.79 -13.53 17.89
C ARG A 19 -3.94 -13.85 16.41
N ASP A 20 -5.06 -13.47 15.80
CA ASP A 20 -5.35 -13.70 14.38
C ASP A 20 -4.98 -12.49 13.49
N SER A 21 -4.14 -11.58 13.99
CA SER A 21 -3.78 -10.38 13.25
C SER A 21 -2.57 -10.56 12.34
N PHE A 22 -2.56 -9.82 11.23
CA PHE A 22 -1.42 -9.70 10.33
C PHE A 22 -1.29 -8.26 9.84
N GLN A 23 -0.14 -7.92 9.26
CA GLN A 23 0.11 -6.58 8.74
C GLN A 23 0.45 -6.58 7.26
N LEU A 24 -0.06 -5.58 6.55
CA LEU A 24 0.30 -5.25 5.19
C LEU A 24 0.72 -3.78 5.12
N TYR A 25 1.61 -3.46 4.19
CA TYR A 25 1.86 -2.08 3.82
C TYR A 25 0.71 -1.56 2.95
N ASP A 26 0.23 -0.35 3.25
CA ASP A 26 -0.46 0.46 2.26
C ASP A 26 0.57 0.93 1.22
N LEU A 27 0.18 1.01 -0.05
CA LEU A 27 1.06 1.42 -1.13
C LEU A 27 0.64 2.77 -1.69
N ARG A 28 1.62 3.56 -2.10
CA ARG A 28 1.45 4.68 -3.01
C ARG A 28 2.16 4.31 -4.31
N VAL A 29 1.46 4.40 -5.43
CA VAL A 29 2.04 4.15 -6.75
C VAL A 29 2.06 5.46 -7.51
N GLU A 30 3.26 5.95 -7.82
CA GLU A 30 3.48 7.24 -8.49
C GLU A 30 3.89 7.03 -9.95
N VAL A 31 3.39 7.88 -10.83
CA VAL A 31 3.86 7.93 -12.22
C VAL A 31 5.16 8.73 -12.29
N ILE A 32 6.16 8.12 -12.93
CA ILE A 32 7.40 8.79 -13.34
C ILE A 32 7.27 9.14 -14.82
N CYS A 33 7.31 10.43 -15.14
CA CYS A 33 7.40 10.95 -16.50
C CYS A 33 8.78 11.59 -16.69
N PRO A 34 9.69 11.00 -17.48
CA PRO A 34 11.00 11.59 -17.71
C PRO A 34 10.88 12.98 -18.38
N PRO A 35 11.68 13.97 -17.95
CA PRO A 35 11.64 15.31 -18.54
C PRO A 35 11.95 15.28 -20.05
N GLY A 36 11.17 16.02 -20.83
CA GLY A 36 11.36 16.14 -22.28
C GLY A 36 10.85 14.95 -23.11
N GLU A 37 10.39 13.87 -22.48
CA GLU A 37 9.86 12.70 -23.18
C GLU A 37 8.37 12.84 -23.49
N ARG A 38 7.95 12.32 -24.65
CA ARG A 38 6.53 12.21 -25.00
C ARG A 38 5.91 11.01 -24.29
N ILE A 39 4.84 11.25 -23.54
CA ILE A 39 4.09 10.20 -22.83
C ILE A 39 2.87 9.77 -23.64
N MET A 40 2.81 8.49 -24.01
CA MET A 40 1.75 7.93 -24.88
C MET A 40 0.53 7.44 -24.09
N CYS A 41 0.74 6.99 -22.85
CA CYS A 41 -0.33 6.43 -22.01
C CYS A 41 -1.23 7.49 -21.36
N GLY A 42 -1.04 8.77 -21.68
CA GLY A 42 -1.81 9.90 -21.12
C GLY A 42 -1.43 10.30 -19.69
N ALA A 43 -0.46 9.61 -19.07
CA ALA A 43 -0.02 9.90 -17.72
C ALA A 43 0.73 11.24 -17.64
N LYS A 44 0.60 11.91 -16.49
CA LYS A 44 1.17 13.24 -16.23
C LYS A 44 2.08 13.19 -15.00
N PRO A 45 3.09 14.08 -14.92
CA PRO A 45 3.86 14.25 -13.69
C PRO A 45 2.93 14.52 -12.49
N GLY A 46 3.11 13.77 -11.40
CA GLY A 46 2.31 13.88 -10.19
C GLY A 46 1.10 12.94 -10.12
N ASP A 47 0.71 12.30 -11.23
CA ASP A 47 -0.31 11.27 -11.22
C ASP A 47 0.09 10.12 -10.29
N HIS A 48 -0.86 9.67 -9.47
CA HIS A 48 -0.65 8.56 -8.54
C HIS A 48 -1.95 7.89 -8.13
N PHE A 49 -1.86 6.69 -7.55
CA PHE A 49 -2.96 6.10 -6.79
C PHE A 49 -2.46 5.59 -5.44
N ILE A 50 -3.39 5.45 -4.49
CA ILE A 50 -3.14 4.84 -3.19
C ILE A 50 -3.83 3.49 -3.17
N LEU A 51 -3.15 2.47 -2.68
CA LEU A 51 -3.73 1.19 -2.31
C LEU A 51 -3.76 1.10 -0.78
N GLN A 52 -4.94 1.27 -0.19
CA GLN A 52 -5.16 1.16 1.24
C GLN A 52 -5.82 -0.18 1.57
N GLY A 53 -5.07 -1.09 2.16
CA GLY A 53 -5.45 -2.50 2.17
C GLY A 53 -5.67 -3.03 0.76
N GLU A 54 -6.89 -3.47 0.44
CA GLU A 54 -7.26 -3.95 -0.90
C GLU A 54 -7.95 -2.89 -1.78
N MET A 55 -8.15 -1.68 -1.24
CA MET A 55 -8.92 -0.63 -1.92
C MET A 55 -7.99 0.36 -2.64
N LEU A 56 -8.20 0.50 -3.95
CA LEU A 56 -7.49 1.46 -4.79
C LEU A 56 -8.24 2.79 -4.84
N TYR A 57 -7.54 3.88 -4.56
CA TYR A 57 -8.06 5.26 -4.58
C TYR A 57 -7.26 6.12 -5.56
N LEU A 58 -7.98 6.88 -6.38
CA LEU A 58 -7.44 7.91 -7.26
C LEU A 58 -7.75 9.29 -6.67
N PRO A 59 -6.86 10.28 -6.87
CA PRO A 59 -7.20 11.68 -6.62
C PRO A 59 -8.41 12.13 -7.45
N PRO A 60 -9.17 13.13 -6.98
CA PRO A 60 -10.31 13.67 -7.73
C PRO A 60 -9.92 14.08 -9.15
N ASN A 61 -10.74 13.69 -10.13
CA ASN A 61 -10.55 13.99 -11.56
C ASN A 61 -9.26 13.46 -12.19
N GLN A 62 -8.55 12.54 -11.53
CA GLN A 62 -7.38 11.88 -12.09
C GLN A 62 -7.77 10.53 -12.70
N GLY A 63 -7.39 10.31 -13.95
CA GLY A 63 -7.41 8.99 -14.57
C GLY A 63 -6.05 8.31 -14.45
N ILE A 64 -6.05 6.99 -14.51
CA ILE A 64 -4.86 6.21 -14.84
C ILE A 64 -5.18 5.32 -16.04
N SER A 65 -4.23 5.17 -16.97
CA SER A 65 -4.41 4.24 -18.07
C SER A 65 -4.61 2.83 -17.50
N ILE A 66 -5.68 2.16 -17.91
CA ILE A 66 -5.95 0.77 -17.50
C ILE A 66 -4.83 -0.17 -17.95
N TYR A 67 -4.12 0.15 -19.04
CA TYR A 67 -2.98 -0.63 -19.51
C TYR A 67 -1.76 -0.44 -18.60
N SER A 68 -1.50 0.80 -18.18
CA SER A 68 -0.46 1.08 -17.17
C SER A 68 -0.81 0.44 -15.82
N LEU A 69 -2.08 0.44 -15.41
CA LEU A 69 -2.52 -0.26 -14.22
C LEU A 69 -2.29 -1.79 -14.35
N ALA A 70 -2.61 -2.37 -15.51
CA ALA A 70 -2.41 -3.79 -15.75
C ALA A 70 -0.94 -4.23 -15.67
N SER A 71 0.03 -3.35 -15.97
CA SER A 71 1.46 -3.71 -15.84
C SER A 71 1.93 -3.78 -14.39
N VAL A 72 1.39 -2.92 -13.51
CA VAL A 72 1.78 -2.87 -12.09
C VAL A 72 0.92 -3.78 -11.20
N LEU A 73 -0.34 -4.01 -11.55
CA LEU A 73 -1.32 -4.75 -10.75
C LEU A 73 -0.83 -6.12 -10.25
N PRO A 74 -0.15 -6.96 -11.05
CA PRO A 74 0.32 -8.27 -10.59
C PRO A 74 1.32 -8.23 -9.44
N LEU A 75 1.98 -7.09 -9.23
CA LEU A 75 3.04 -6.94 -8.24
C LEU A 75 2.55 -6.37 -6.90
N LEU A 76 1.36 -5.76 -6.87
CA LEU A 76 0.89 -5.00 -5.71
C LEU A 76 0.76 -5.88 -4.46
N ALA A 77 0.11 -7.05 -4.56
CA ALA A 77 -0.08 -7.93 -3.42
C ALA A 77 1.24 -8.41 -2.80
N ALA A 78 2.25 -8.71 -3.62
CA ALA A 78 3.59 -9.07 -3.14
C ALA A 78 4.27 -7.87 -2.46
N LYS A 79 4.13 -6.68 -3.06
CA LYS A 79 4.72 -5.44 -2.52
C LYS A 79 4.10 -4.97 -1.21
N GLN A 80 2.86 -5.36 -0.90
CA GLN A 80 2.24 -5.12 0.40
C GLN A 80 2.82 -5.97 1.53
N ARG A 81 3.42 -7.13 1.22
CA ARG A 81 3.95 -8.05 2.23
C ARG A 81 5.39 -7.69 2.60
N PRO A 82 5.86 -8.04 3.81
CA PRO A 82 7.28 -8.15 4.07
C PRO A 82 7.91 -9.15 3.08
N THR A 83 9.03 -8.76 2.47
CA THR A 83 9.74 -9.55 1.46
C THR A 83 11.18 -9.76 1.92
N ALA A 84 11.85 -10.80 1.42
CA ALA A 84 13.22 -11.09 1.81
C ALA A 84 14.17 -9.95 1.38
N PRO A 85 15.12 -9.52 2.22
CA PRO A 85 15.92 -8.31 1.96
C PRO A 85 16.77 -8.39 0.68
N ASN A 86 17.14 -9.60 0.25
CA ASN A 86 17.99 -9.85 -0.92
C ASN A 86 17.20 -10.27 -2.18
N ASP A 87 15.86 -10.28 -2.11
CA ASP A 87 15.01 -10.54 -3.26
C ASP A 87 14.84 -9.24 -4.06
N TRP A 88 14.92 -9.33 -5.40
CA TRP A 88 14.63 -8.21 -6.30
C TRP A 88 13.23 -7.64 -6.05
N MET A 89 12.28 -8.48 -5.61
CA MET A 89 10.94 -8.03 -5.22
C MET A 89 10.95 -7.02 -4.06
N THR A 90 12.03 -6.95 -3.27
CA THR A 90 12.20 -5.92 -2.23
C THR A 90 12.74 -4.62 -2.81
N THR A 91 13.76 -4.70 -3.68
CA THR A 91 14.51 -3.54 -4.17
C THR A 91 13.87 -2.86 -5.37
N ASP A 92 13.36 -3.63 -6.31
CA ASP A 92 12.96 -3.13 -7.62
C ASP A 92 11.54 -2.59 -7.57
N ALA A 93 11.40 -1.27 -7.55
CA ALA A 93 10.12 -0.60 -7.32
C ALA A 93 9.49 0.03 -8.57
N GLU A 94 10.22 0.06 -9.69
CA GLU A 94 9.79 0.74 -10.92
C GLU A 94 9.33 -0.24 -12.00
N ILE A 95 8.10 -0.05 -12.48
CA ILE A 95 7.46 -0.87 -13.48
C ILE A 95 7.31 -0.04 -14.75
N ALA A 96 7.75 -0.56 -15.88
CA ALA A 96 7.62 0.13 -17.16
C ALA A 96 6.16 0.22 -17.62
N CYS A 97 5.84 1.29 -18.36
CA CYS A 97 4.65 1.32 -19.18
C CYS A 97 4.64 0.13 -20.16
N PRO A 98 3.48 -0.52 -20.40
CA PRO A 98 3.42 -1.65 -21.33
C PRO A 98 3.66 -1.26 -22.80
N ASP A 99 3.48 0.01 -23.16
CA ASP A 99 3.89 0.52 -24.47
C ASP A 99 5.43 0.71 -24.48
N PRO A 100 6.18 -0.04 -25.30
CA PRO A 100 7.64 0.04 -25.35
C PRO A 100 8.18 1.40 -25.79
N HIS A 101 7.35 2.22 -26.44
CA HIS A 101 7.71 3.58 -26.86
C HIS A 101 7.30 4.65 -25.85
N CYS A 102 6.55 4.29 -24.81
CA CYS A 102 6.24 5.19 -23.71
C CYS A 102 7.30 5.09 -22.61
N LYS A 103 8.02 6.19 -22.36
CA LYS A 103 9.09 6.23 -21.35
C LYS A 103 8.59 6.39 -19.90
N SER A 104 7.27 6.44 -19.69
CA SER A 104 6.72 6.50 -18.33
C SER A 104 6.96 5.21 -17.55
N ARG A 105 7.04 5.34 -16.23
CA ARG A 105 7.11 4.21 -15.29
C ARG A 105 6.14 4.43 -14.14
N LEU A 106 5.87 3.37 -13.39
CA LEU A 106 5.12 3.41 -12.14
C LEU A 106 6.06 2.99 -11.01
N LYS A 107 6.19 3.82 -9.98
CA LYS A 107 7.01 3.53 -8.80
C LYS A 107 6.14 3.16 -7.63
N ILE A 108 6.34 1.96 -7.09
CA ILE A 108 5.64 1.47 -5.89
C ILE A 108 6.40 1.92 -4.64
N ILE A 109 5.70 2.56 -3.73
CA ILE A 109 6.24 3.05 -2.46
C ILE A 109 5.43 2.42 -1.34
N ARG A 110 6.09 1.66 -0.45
CA ARG A 110 5.48 1.23 0.82
C ARG A 110 5.32 2.44 1.72
N THR A 111 4.15 2.60 2.30
CA THR A 111 3.82 3.73 3.18
C THR A 111 3.62 3.24 4.62
N GLY A 112 2.43 3.40 5.20
CA GLY A 112 2.11 2.93 6.53
C GLY A 112 1.86 1.42 6.57
N LEU A 113 2.04 0.84 7.76
CA LEU A 113 1.54 -0.49 8.07
C LEU A 113 0.08 -0.42 8.52
N ARG A 114 -0.72 -1.36 8.02
CA ARG A 114 -2.11 -1.56 8.41
C ARG A 114 -2.25 -2.95 9.01
N THR A 115 -2.88 -3.02 10.18
CA THR A 115 -3.20 -4.28 10.85
C THR A 115 -4.58 -4.76 10.42
N PHE A 116 -4.68 -6.05 10.11
CA PHE A 116 -5.90 -6.76 9.76
C PHE A 116 -6.14 -7.89 10.76
N SER A 117 -7.38 -8.34 10.87
CA SER A 117 -7.75 -9.63 11.49
C SER A 117 -8.07 -10.63 10.38
N HIS A 118 -7.58 -11.86 10.53
CA HIS A 118 -7.88 -12.96 9.61
C HIS A 118 -9.39 -13.16 9.43
N ALA A 119 -10.13 -13.21 10.54
CA ALA A 119 -11.58 -13.43 10.52
C ALA A 119 -12.38 -12.30 9.84
N GLU A 120 -11.81 -11.09 9.74
CA GLU A 120 -12.43 -9.95 9.04
C GLU A 120 -12.17 -9.97 7.52
N THR A 121 -11.18 -10.75 7.06
CA THR A 121 -10.74 -10.77 5.66
C THR A 121 -11.06 -12.08 4.93
N THR A 122 -11.46 -13.12 5.66
CA THR A 122 -11.85 -14.40 5.06
C THR A 122 -12.77 -15.20 5.97
N VAL A 123 -13.64 -16.02 5.35
CA VAL A 123 -14.49 -16.99 6.04
C VAL A 123 -13.79 -18.33 6.31
N VAL A 124 -12.61 -18.54 5.72
CA VAL A 124 -11.83 -19.76 5.93
C VAL A 124 -11.17 -19.66 7.31
N PRO A 125 -11.39 -20.61 8.24
CA PRO A 125 -10.81 -20.53 9.58
C PRO A 125 -9.29 -20.74 9.55
N LEU A 126 -8.59 -20.19 10.55
CA LEU A 126 -7.20 -20.56 10.79
C LEU A 126 -7.08 -22.05 11.15
N PRO A 127 -6.00 -22.73 10.75
CA PRO A 127 -5.73 -24.09 11.21
C PRO A 127 -5.70 -24.15 12.74
N SER A 128 -6.23 -25.23 13.30
CA SER A 128 -6.21 -25.46 14.75
C SER A 128 -4.77 -25.44 15.28
N GLY A 129 -4.40 -24.42 16.07
CA GLY A 129 -3.10 -24.34 16.75
C GLY A 129 -2.08 -23.32 16.20
N SER A 130 -2.49 -22.43 15.29
CA SER A 130 -1.70 -21.26 14.87
C SER A 130 -1.69 -20.12 15.90
#